data_AF-A0A959RVI2-F1
#
_entry.id   AF-A0A959RVI2-F1
#
_cell.length_a   1.000
_cell.length_b   1.000
_cell.length_c   1.000
_cell.angle_alpha   90.00
_cell.angle_beta   90.00
_cell.angle_gamma   90.00
#
_symmetry.space_group_name_H-M   'P 1'
#
loop_
_entity.id
_entity.type
_entity.pdbx_description
1 polymer ?
#
loop_
_entity_poly.entity_id
_entity_poly.type
_entity_poly.pdbx_seq_one_letter_code
_entity_poly.pdbx_strand_id
1 'polypeptide(L)' 'MNLPDWEKVEKLFEEAIELDKKEQLTFLKNKCGNNKKLFDEVLSLLEADENVNPVLDKKASDIINIEEKINFIGQQ' A
#
# COMPACT_ATOMS: atom_id res chain seq x y z
N MET A 1 -2.63 -5.90 28.94
CA MET A 1 -2.99 -6.54 27.66
C MET A 1 -2.01 -6.03 26.61
N ASN A 2 -1.22 -6.91 25.99
CA ASN A 2 -0.52 -6.55 24.76
C ASN A 2 -1.59 -6.50 23.67
N LEU A 3 -1.93 -5.31 23.17
CA LEU A 3 -2.77 -5.17 21.99
C LEU A 3 -2.17 -6.05 20.88
N PRO A 4 -2.95 -6.90 20.18
CA PRO A 4 -2.45 -7.63 19.02
C PRO A 4 -1.70 -6.66 18.11
N ASP A 5 -0.49 -7.05 17.65
CA ASP A 5 0.38 -6.21 16.83
C ASP A 5 -0.36 -5.54 15.65
N TRP A 6 -1.45 -6.14 15.19
CA TRP A 6 -2.37 -5.59 14.18
C TRP A 6 -2.98 -4.22 14.54
N GLU A 7 -3.49 -3.98 15.75
CA GLU A 7 -4.13 -2.70 16.11
C GLU A 7 -3.13 -1.53 16.05
N LYS A 8 -1.85 -1.80 16.30
CA LYS A 8 -0.79 -0.80 16.15
C LYS A 8 -0.46 -0.55 14.69
N VAL A 9 -0.42 -1.61 13.87
CA VAL A 9 -0.21 -1.50 12.42
C VAL A 9 -1.31 -0.65 11.79
N GLU A 10 -2.57 -0.98 12.09
CA GLU A 10 -3.76 -0.28 11.59
C GLU A 10 -3.72 1.21 11.93
N LYS A 11 -3.53 1.55 13.20
CA LYS A 11 -3.46 2.94 13.63
C LYS A 11 -2.32 3.72 12.96
N LEU A 12 -1.14 3.12 12.84
CA LEU A 12 -0.01 3.78 12.18
C LEU A 12 -0.24 3.96 10.69
N PHE A 13 -0.93 3.02 10.05
CA PHE A 13 -1.31 3.11 8.65
C PHE A 13 -2.32 4.26 8.43
N GLU A 14 -3.38 4.33 9.23
CA GLU A 14 -4.38 5.40 9.16
C GLU A 14 -3.78 6.78 9.41
N GLU A 15 -2.89 6.92 10.41
CA GLU A 15 -2.20 8.20 10.65
C GLU A 15 -1.22 8.55 9.52
N ALA A 16 -0.61 7.55 8.86
CA ALA A 16 0.38 7.78 7.81
C ALA A 16 -0.26 8.06 6.44
N ILE A 17 -1.38 7.43 6.09
CA ILE A 17 -2.02 7.63 4.77
C ILE A 17 -2.52 9.07 4.57
N GLU A 18 -2.80 9.80 5.66
CA GLU A 18 -3.15 11.22 5.63
C GLU A 18 -1.94 12.15 5.36
N LEU A 19 -0.72 11.64 5.40
CA LEU A 19 0.52 12.39 5.20
C LEU A 19 1.08 12.22 3.79
N ASP A 20 1.86 13.21 3.34
CA ASP A 20 2.66 13.09 2.11
C ASP A 20 3.73 11.99 2.24
N LYS A 21 4.12 11.34 1.13
CA LYS A 21 5.09 10.22 1.14
C LYS A 21 6.41 10.52 1.88
N LYS A 22 6.91 11.76 1.74
CA LYS A 22 8.14 12.18 2.42
C LYS A 22 7.96 12.26 3.94
N GLU A 23 6.76 12.62 4.38
CA GLU A 23 6.37 12.72 5.78
C GLU A 23 6.02 11.36 6.37
N GLN A 24 5.38 10.47 5.59
CA GLN A 24 5.09 9.07 5.98
C GLN A 24 6.34 8.35 6.50
N LEU A 25 7.44 8.37 5.73
CA LEU A 25 8.69 7.71 6.13
C LEU A 25 9.27 8.30 7.43
N THR A 26 9.16 9.61 7.62
CA THR A 26 9.64 10.29 8.81
C THR A 26 8.75 9.99 10.03
N PHE A 27 7.44 9.95 9.81
CA PHE A 27 6.44 9.58 10.81
C PHE A 27 6.64 8.15 11.30
N LEU A 28 6.76 7.18 10.39
CA LEU A 28 6.96 5.78 10.74
C LEU A 28 8.27 5.55 11.47
N LYS A 29 9.37 6.21 11.07
CA LYS A 29 10.65 6.14 11.81
C LYS A 29 10.52 6.62 13.25
N ASN A 30 9.79 7.71 13.48
CA ASN A 30 9.58 8.23 14.83
C ASN A 30 8.64 7.36 15.67
N LYS A 31 7.55 6.84 15.08
CA LYS A 31 6.53 6.08 15.81
C LYS A 31 6.91 4.62 16.05
N CYS A 32 7.55 3.96 15.08
CA CYS A 32 8.00 2.58 15.21
C CYS A 32 9.31 2.46 16.02
N GLY A 33 10.13 3.52 16.05
CA GLY A 33 11.40 3.53 16.76
C GLY A 33 12.31 2.38 16.31
N ASN A 34 12.73 1.53 17.25
CA ASN A 34 13.59 0.38 16.98
C ASN A 34 12.85 -0.87 16.49
N ASN A 35 11.51 -0.83 16.40
CA ASN A 35 10.72 -1.96 15.94
C ASN A 35 10.71 -2.01 14.40
N LYS A 36 11.79 -2.54 13.82
CA LYS A 36 11.95 -2.68 12.37
C LYS A 36 10.84 -3.50 11.74
N LYS A 37 10.37 -4.55 12.42
CA LYS A 37 9.26 -5.39 11.93
C LYS A 37 7.98 -4.57 11.75
N LEU A 38 7.61 -3.78 12.76
CA LEU A 38 6.43 -2.91 12.68
C LEU A 38 6.56 -1.86 11.58
N PHE A 39 7.75 -1.29 11.41
CA PHE A 39 8.04 -0.37 10.32
C PHE A 39 7.86 -1.01 8.94
N ASP A 40 8.44 -2.19 8.71
CA ASP A 40 8.37 -2.90 7.43
C ASP A 40 6.92 -3.31 7.10
N GLU A 41 6.13 -3.75 8.08
CA GLU A 41 4.72 -4.13 7.89
C GLU A 41 3.86 -2.93 7.46
N VAL A 42 3.94 -1.80 8.19
CA VAL A 42 3.15 -0.60 7.86
C VAL A 42 3.59 0.01 6.52
N LEU A 43 4.90 0.02 6.25
CA LEU A 43 5.43 0.51 4.97
C LEU A 43 4.92 -0.33 3.80
N SER A 44 4.92 -1.66 3.93
CA SER A 44 4.42 -2.56 2.88
C SER A 44 2.94 -2.33 2.58
N LEU A 45 2.13 -1.99 3.60
CA LEU A 45 0.72 -1.64 3.42
C LEU A 45 0.54 -0.30 2.68
N LEU A 46 1.32 0.72 3.03
CA LEU A 46 1.30 2.02 2.34
C LEU A 46 1.74 1.89 0.88
N GLU A 47 2.79 1.11 0.61
CA GLU A 47 3.24 0.82 -0.75
C GLU A 47 2.19 0.04 -1.54
N ALA A 48 1.47 -0.90 -0.91
CA ALA A 48 0.38 -1.63 -1.55
C ALA A 48 -0.80 -0.71 -1.92
N ASP A 49 -1.22 0.17 -1.02
CA ASP A 49 -2.27 1.18 -1.27
C ASP A 49 -1.89 2.11 -2.43
N GLU A 50 -0.64 2.58 -2.43
CA GLU A 50 -0.11 3.40 -3.52
C GLU A 50 -0.16 2.67 -4.86
N ASN A 51 0.15 1.36 -4.90
CA ASN A 51 0.12 0.56 -6.13
C ASN A 51 -1.29 0.17 -6.60
N VAL A 52 -2.30 0.26 -5.73
CA VAL A 52 -3.71 0.07 -6.12
C VAL A 52 -4.26 1.32 -6.83
N ASN A 53 -3.84 2.52 -6.41
CA ASN A 53 -4.27 3.77 -7.02
C ASN A 53 -3.98 3.93 -8.53
N PRO A 54 -2.82 3.54 -9.12
CA PRO A 54 -2.59 3.67 -10.56
C PRO A 54 -3.44 2.73 -11.42
N VAL A 55 -4.08 1.72 -10.83
CA VAL A 55 -5.01 0.83 -11.56
C VAL A 55 -6.40 1.46 -11.64
N LEU A 56 -6.81 2.23 -10.63
CA LEU A 56 -8.13 2.89 -10.57
C LEU A 56 -8.11 4.36 -11.05
N ASP A 57 -6.96 5.02 -11.03
CA ASP A 57 -6.75 6.39 -11.56
C ASP A 57 -6.52 6.40 -13.09
N LYS A 58 -6.24 5.25 -13.69
CA LYS A 58 -6.50 5.07 -15.12
C LYS A 58 -8.00 5.22 -15.30
N LYS A 59 -8.40 6.32 -15.96
CA LYS A 59 -9.78 6.56 -16.37
C LYS A 59 -10.38 5.23 -16.84
N ALA A 60 -11.63 4.94 -16.47
CA ALA A 60 -12.35 3.80 -17.05
C ALA A 60 -12.30 3.78 -18.60
N SER A 61 -12.00 4.93 -19.23
CA SER A 61 -11.63 5.11 -20.63
C SER A 61 -10.42 4.28 -21.10
N ASP A 62 -9.40 4.10 -20.29
CA ASP A 62 -8.15 3.40 -20.63
C ASP A 62 -8.29 1.87 -20.50
N ILE A 63 -9.29 1.40 -19.74
CA ILE A 63 -9.57 -0.04 -19.59
C ILE A 63 -10.17 -0.64 -20.88
N ILE A 64 -10.75 0.19 -21.75
CA ILE A 64 -11.32 -0.27 -23.03
C ILE A 64 -10.23 -0.81 -23.99
N ASN A 65 -8.94 -0.55 -23.76
CA ASN A 65 -7.86 -1.02 -24.63
C ASN A 65 -7.09 -2.27 -24.11
N ILE A 66 -7.60 -2.96 -23.09
CA ILE A 66 -6.98 -4.18 -22.54
C ILE A 66 -7.56 -5.47 -23.17
N GLU A 67 -8.55 -5.37 -24.07
CA GLU A 67 -9.12 -6.55 -24.74
C GLU A 67 -8.21 -7.17 -25.83
N GLU A 68 -7.14 -6.52 -26.29
CA GLU A 68 -6.26 -7.11 -27.32
C GLU A 68 -5.09 -7.97 -26.79
N LYS A 69 -4.86 -8.06 -25.46
CA LYS A 69 -3.74 -8.86 -24.90
C LYS A 69 -4.14 -10.01 -23.98
N ILE A 70 -5.42 -10.33 -23.85
CA ILE A 70 -5.89 -11.56 -23.18
C ILE A 70 -6.28 -12.59 -24.25
N ASN A 71 -5.38 -12.87 -25.19
CA ASN A 71 -5.63 -13.87 -26.24
C ASN A 71 -4.43 -14.77 -26.54
N PHE A 72 -3.61 -15.09 -25.52
CA PHE A 72 -2.49 -16.01 -25.73
C PHE A 72 -2.10 -16.84 -24.49
N ILE A 73 -3.08 -17.50 -23.87
CA ILE A 73 -2.77 -18.70 -23.07
C ILE A 73 -3.92 -19.71 -23.18
N GLY A 74 -4.10 -20.20 -24.39
CA GLY A 74 -4.88 -21.38 -24.70
C GLY A 74 -4.30 -22.04 -25.95
N GLN A 75 -3.95 -23.31 -25.83
CA GLN A 75 -3.35 -24.23 -26.82
C GLN A 75 -1.82 -24.34 -26.82
N GLN A 76 -1.32 -25.39 -26.16
CA GLN A 76 -0.76 -26.54 -26.88
C GLN A 76 -1.27 -27.83 -26.23
#